data_AF-A0A7D5M3V3-F1
#
_entry.id   AF-A0A7D5M3V3-F1
#
_cell.length_a   1.000
_cell.length_b   1.000
_cell.length_c   1.000
_cell.angle_alpha   90.00
_cell.angle_beta   90.00
_cell.angle_gamma   90.00
#
_symmetry.space_group_name_H-M   'P 1'
#
loop_
_entity.id
_entity.type
_entity.pdbx_description
1 polymer ?
#
loop_
_entity_poly.entity_id
_entity_poly.type
_entity_poly.pdbx_seq_one_letter_code
_entity_poly.pdbx_strand_id
1 'polypeptide(L)' 'MTDCAHTWRKKLRLQELMVIAKREIDSGEEIDLVYEILEDEMQTRWKFVSSTRRLYLDDIKRILANQYVLTV' A
#
# COMPACT_ATOMS: atom_id res chain seq x y z
N MET A 1 13.48 -22.66 -3.16
CA MET A 1 13.68 -21.45 -4.00
C MET A 1 12.38 -20.75 -4.40
N THR A 2 11.24 -21.09 -3.79
CA THR A 2 9.92 -20.49 -4.09
C THR A 2 9.68 -19.17 -3.36
N ASP A 3 10.37 -18.93 -2.24
CA ASP A 3 10.22 -17.70 -1.44
C ASP A 3 10.63 -16.43 -2.17
N CYS A 4 11.75 -16.44 -2.92
CA CYS A 4 12.25 -15.22 -3.58
C CYS A 4 11.23 -14.59 -4.54
N ALA A 5 10.47 -15.40 -5.29
CA ALA A 5 9.50 -14.91 -6.27
C ALA A 5 8.23 -14.35 -5.61
N HIS A 6 7.76 -14.96 -4.52
CA HIS A 6 6.59 -14.45 -3.78
C HIS A 6 6.94 -13.17 -3.01
N THR A 7 8.13 -13.10 -2.40
CA THR A 7 8.63 -11.90 -1.73
C THR A 7 8.85 -10.75 -2.71
N TRP A 8 9.41 -11.01 -3.89
CA TRP A 8 9.61 -9.98 -4.91
C TRP A 8 8.29 -9.41 -5.43
N ARG A 9 7.31 -10.26 -5.77
CA ARG A 9 6.00 -9.78 -6.22
C ARG A 9 5.28 -8.97 -5.14
N LYS A 10 5.35 -9.40 -3.88
CA LYS A 10 4.79 -8.64 -2.76
C LYS A 10 5.45 -7.26 -2.65
N LYS A 11 6.79 -7.22 -2.74
CA LYS A 11 7.55 -5.97 -2.68
C LYS A 11 7.19 -5.01 -3.82
N LEU A 12 7.09 -5.51 -5.05
CA LEU A 12 6.73 -4.69 -6.22
C LEU A 12 5.34 -4.05 -6.05
N ARG A 13 4.35 -4.85 -5.65
CA ARG A 13 2.99 -4.33 -5.43
C ARG A 13 2.91 -3.32 -4.29
N LEU A 14 3.66 -3.56 -3.20
CA LEU A 14 3.77 -2.57 -2.12
C LEU A 14 4.40 -1.27 -2.62
N GLN A 15 5.43 -1.33 -3.47
CA GLN A 15 6.03 -0.13 -4.07
C GLN A 15 5.03 0.62 -4.95
N GLU A 16 4.26 -0.07 -5.78
CA GLU A 16 3.23 0.55 -6.62
C GLU A 16 2.15 1.24 -5.77
N LEU A 17 1.67 0.58 -4.71
CA LEU A 17 0.70 1.15 -3.79
C LEU A 17 1.27 2.36 -3.02
N MET A 18 2.54 2.32 -2.63
CA MET A 18 3.20 3.46 -1.98
C MET A 18 3.35 4.67 -2.91
N VAL A 19 3.59 4.45 -4.21
CA VAL A 19 3.64 5.54 -5.20
C VAL A 19 2.27 6.19 -5.35
N ILE A 20 1.21 5.39 -5.42
CA ILE A 20 -0.18 5.90 -5.45
C ILE A 20 -0.47 6.68 -4.17
N ALA A 21 -0.23 6.06 -2.99
CA ALA A 21 -0.47 6.68 -1.70
C ALA A 21 0.22 8.04 -1.57
N LYS A 22 1.50 8.11 -1.95
CA LYS A 22 2.27 9.36 -1.91
C LYS A 22 1.71 10.41 -2.85
N ARG A 23 1.32 10.03 -4.08
CA ARG A 23 0.73 10.97 -5.04
C ARG A 23 -0.57 11.58 -4.52
N GLU A 24 -1.45 10.77 -3.94
CA GLU A 24 -2.72 11.26 -3.40
C GLU A 24 -2.50 12.16 -2.17
N ILE A 25 -1.59 11.77 -1.27
CA ILE A 25 -1.21 12.63 -0.12
C ILE A 25 -0.58 13.95 -0.57
N ASP A 26 0.34 13.92 -1.54
CA ASP A 26 0.98 15.12 -2.09
C ASP A 26 -0.05 16.02 -2.82
N SER A 27 -1.18 15.46 -3.25
CA SER A 27 -2.32 16.19 -3.84
C SER A 27 -3.26 16.79 -2.79
N GLY A 28 -3.02 16.52 -1.50
CA GLY A 28 -3.78 17.06 -0.37
C GLY A 28 -4.98 16.21 0.04
N GLU A 29 -5.09 14.96 -0.45
CA GLU A 29 -6.17 14.06 -0.06
C GLU A 29 -6.04 13.61 1.41
N GLU A 30 -7.19 13.42 2.06
CA GLU A 30 -7.23 12.90 3.43
C GLU A 30 -6.74 11.44 3.46
N ILE A 31 -6.00 11.09 4.51
CA ILE A 31 -5.37 9.76 4.62
C ILE A 31 -6.39 8.60 4.57
N ASP A 32 -7.62 8.83 5.05
CA ASP A 32 -8.69 7.85 5.01
C ASP A 32 -9.17 7.60 3.57
N LEU A 33 -9.30 8.66 2.76
CA LEU A 33 -9.61 8.55 1.32
C LEU A 33 -8.49 7.86 0.56
N VAL A 34 -7.23 8.12 0.93
CA VAL A 34 -6.07 7.43 0.36
C VAL A 34 -6.17 5.91 0.61
N TYR A 35 -6.60 5.48 1.80
CA TYR A 35 -6.78 4.05 2.08
C TYR A 35 -7.92 3.42 1.26
N GLU A 36 -9.02 4.15 1.02
CA GLU A 36 -10.10 3.68 0.15
C GLU A 36 -9.63 3.52 -1.30
N ILE A 37 -8.87 4.49 -1.83
CA ILE A 37 -8.29 4.44 -3.18
C ILE A 37 -7.38 3.21 -3.32
N LEU A 38 -6.52 2.96 -2.33
CA LEU A 38 -5.62 1.80 -2.35
C LEU A 38 -6.39 0.48 -2.28
N GLU A 39 -7.52 0.43 -1.55
CA GLU A 39 -8.35 -0.76 -1.51
C GLU A 39 -8.99 -1.05 -2.88
N ASP A 40 -9.50 -0.01 -3.56
CA ASP A 40 -10.05 -0.13 -4.90
C ASP A 40 -8.98 -0.55 -5.92
N GLU A 41 -7.79 0.05 -5.88
CA GLU A 41 -6.67 -0.31 -6.76
C GLU A 41 -6.27 -1.78 -6.60
N MET A 42 -6.21 -2.29 -5.36
CA MET A 42 -5.92 -3.70 -5.10
C MET A 42 -7.02 -4.64 -5.59
N GLN A 43 -8.28 -4.22 -5.50
CA GLN A 43 -9.41 -4.98 -5.99
C GLN A 43 -9.45 -5.00 -7.53
N THR A 44 -9.24 -3.85 -8.17
CA THR A 44 -9.31 -3.67 -9.61
C THR A 44 -8.13 -4.35 -10.32
N ARG A 45 -6.90 -4.16 -9.85
CA ARG A 45 -5.70 -4.69 -10.53
C ARG A 45 -5.44 -6.17 -10.27
N TRP A 46 -5.62 -6.62 -9.03
CA TRP A 46 -5.20 -7.96 -8.60
C TRP A 46 -6.32 -8.83 -8.03
N LYS A 47 -7.55 -8.29 -7.93
CA LYS A 47 -8.73 -9.01 -7.39
C LYS A 47 -8.43 -9.63 -6.03
N PHE A 48 -7.71 -8.91 -5.19
CA PHE A 48 -7.35 -9.40 -3.87
C PHE A 48 -8.59 -9.62 -3.02
N VAL A 49 -8.63 -10.76 -2.31
CA VAL A 49 -9.60 -10.99 -1.26
C VAL A 49 -9.38 -10.03 -0.08
N SER A 50 -10.43 -9.77 0.69
CA SER A 50 -10.42 -8.78 1.79
C SER A 50 -9.30 -9.01 2.81
N SER A 51 -8.98 -10.27 3.14
CA SER A 51 -7.87 -10.62 4.05
C SER A 51 -6.51 -10.17 3.50
N THR A 52 -6.26 -10.38 2.21
CA THR A 52 -5.03 -9.94 1.55
C THR A 52 -4.97 -8.42 1.48
N ARG A 53 -6.08 -7.74 1.12
CA ARG A 53 -6.11 -6.27 1.08
C ARG A 53 -5.77 -5.67 2.45
N ARG A 54 -6.31 -6.23 3.52
CA ARG A 54 -6.00 -5.82 4.89
C ARG A 54 -4.51 -5.95 5.22
N LEU A 55 -3.87 -7.05 4.84
CA LEU A 55 -2.42 -7.23 5.07
C LEU A 55 -1.58 -6.18 4.36
N TYR A 56 -1.92 -5.83 3.11
CA TYR A 56 -1.21 -4.79 2.36
C TYR A 56 -1.47 -3.40 2.94
N LEU A 57 -2.71 -3.09 3.36
CA LEU A 57 -3.01 -1.82 4.03
C LEU A 57 -2.26 -1.68 5.36
N ASP A 58 -2.20 -2.74 6.16
CA ASP A 58 -1.45 -2.72 7.42
C ASP A 58 0.06 -2.51 7.19
N ASP A 59 0.63 -3.15 6.16
CA ASP A 59 2.02 -2.94 5.76
C ASP A 59 2.25 -1.47 5.32
N ILE A 60 1.35 -0.90 4.52
CA ILE A 60 1.42 0.50 4.07
C ILE A 60 1.27 1.47 5.24
N LYS A 61 0.32 1.26 6.14
CA LYS A 61 0.13 2.07 7.36
C LYS A 61 1.40 2.11 8.20
N ARG A 62 2.06 0.95 8.38
CA ARG A 62 3.34 0.88 9.11
C ARG A 62 4.46 1.63 8.39
N ILE A 63 4.55 1.49 7.07
CA ILE A 63 5.57 2.19 6.27
C ILE A 63 5.37 3.70 6.35
N LEU A 64 4.14 4.19 6.15
CA LEU A 64 3.80 5.60 6.25
C LEU A 64 4.07 6.11 7.67
N ALA A 65 3.58 5.42 8.71
CA ALA A 65 3.86 5.81 10.09
C ALA A 65 5.37 5.93 10.37
N ASN A 66 6.18 4.97 9.92
CA ASN A 66 7.63 5.05 10.09
C ASN A 66 8.27 6.21 9.29
N GLN A 67 7.80 6.47 8.07
CA GLN A 67 8.28 7.59 7.26
C GLN A 67 7.91 8.95 7.88
N TYR A 68 6.71 9.09 8.43
CA TYR A 68 6.23 10.33 9.06
C TYR A 68 6.76 10.52 10.49
N VAL A 69 7.03 9.46 11.25
CA VAL A 69 7.65 9.52 12.59
C VAL A 69 9.12 9.92 12.52
N LEU A 70 9.82 9.62 11.41
CA LEU A 70 11.21 10.04 11.20
C LEU A 70 11.34 11.51 10.72
N THR A 71 10.24 12.20 10.45
CA THR A 71 10.20 13.62 10.04
C THR A 71 9.80 14.57 11.17
N VAL A 72 10.22 14.27 12.41
CA VAL A 72 10.09 15.19 13.56
C VAL A 72 11.46 15.60 14.06
#